data_AF-A0AA95MW13-F1
#
_entry.id   AF-A0AA95MW13-F1
#
_cell.length_a   1.000
_cell.length_b   1.000
_cell.length_c   1.000
_cell.angle_alpha   90.00
_cell.angle_beta   90.00
_cell.angle_gamma   90.00
#
_symmetry.space_group_name_H-M   'P 1'
#
loop_
_entity.id
_entity.type
_entity.pdbx_description
1 polymer ?
#
loop_
_entity_poly.entity_id
_entity_poly.type
_entity_poly.pdbx_seq_one_letter_code
_entity_poly.pdbx_strand_id
1 'polypeptide(L)'
;MANQWHEDLNGQITPDKVFPKSNKEFWWRCPSNSNHIWNASPNTRTRSGFPICAGKITETLAILYPVLSEEWHTYLNKPLTPNDITPGSTKKGWWCCIVCSYEWESTISNRKMVMVVQSVLERS
;
A
#
# COMPACT_ATOMS: atom_id res chain seq x y z
N MET A 1 -10.33 14.64 -9.81
CA MET A 1 -10.72 14.41 -8.39
C MET A 1 -11.61 13.20 -8.22
N ALA A 2 -12.62 13.01 -9.08
CA ALA A 2 -13.57 11.88 -8.99
C ALA A 2 -12.88 10.50 -8.90
N ASN A 3 -11.84 10.24 -9.69
CA ASN A 3 -11.13 8.94 -9.71
C ASN A 3 -10.38 8.60 -8.40
N GLN A 4 -10.37 9.50 -7.42
CA GLN A 4 -9.76 9.29 -6.11
C GLN A 4 -10.80 9.32 -4.98
N TRP A 5 -12.08 9.41 -5.30
CA TRP A 5 -13.15 9.39 -4.30
C TRP A 5 -13.32 7.99 -3.74
N HIS A 6 -13.49 7.85 -2.43
CA HIS A 6 -13.89 6.59 -1.83
C HIS A 6 -15.42 6.55 -1.67
N GLU A 7 -16.10 5.71 -2.44
CA GLU A 7 -17.58 5.69 -2.44
C GLU A 7 -18.13 5.21 -1.10
N ASP A 8 -17.66 4.05 -0.60
CA ASP A 8 -18.24 3.44 0.60
C ASP A 8 -18.08 4.30 1.87
N LEU A 9 -16.91 4.89 2.07
CA LEU A 9 -16.60 5.68 3.26
C LEU A 9 -17.21 7.09 3.26
N ASN A 10 -17.63 7.60 2.11
CA ASN A 10 -18.35 8.88 2.02
C ASN A 10 -19.87 8.73 1.94
N GLY A 11 -20.36 7.48 1.94
CA GLY A 11 -21.79 7.16 1.90
C GLY A 11 -22.46 7.72 0.64
N GLN A 12 -23.57 8.45 0.83
CA GLN A 12 -24.39 8.99 -0.27
C GLN A 12 -23.86 10.33 -0.84
N ILE A 13 -22.71 10.81 -0.36
CA ILE A 13 -22.11 12.04 -0.85
C ILE A 13 -21.32 11.74 -2.11
N THR A 14 -21.69 12.39 -3.20
CA THR A 14 -21.02 12.28 -4.49
C THR A 14 -20.08 13.47 -4.71
N PRO A 15 -18.97 13.30 -5.45
CA PRO A 15 -17.99 14.37 -5.67
C PRO A 15 -18.56 15.67 -6.26
N ASP A 16 -19.59 15.57 -7.10
CA ASP A 16 -20.29 16.70 -7.73
C ASP A 16 -21.03 17.60 -6.73
N LYS A 17 -21.39 17.05 -5.56
CA LYS A 17 -22.03 17.79 -4.47
C LYS A 17 -21.04 18.48 -3.54
N VAL A 18 -19.73 18.37 -3.82
CA VAL A 18 -18.68 18.88 -2.94
C VAL A 18 -17.97 20.07 -3.59
N PHE A 19 -18.04 21.22 -2.93
CA PHE A 19 -17.37 22.42 -3.42
C PHE A 19 -15.83 22.30 -3.32
N PRO A 20 -15.05 22.65 -4.35
CA PRO A 20 -13.58 22.47 -4.35
C PRO A 20 -12.83 23.17 -3.21
N LYS A 21 -13.39 24.28 -2.68
CA LYS A 21 -12.82 25.03 -1.55
C LYS A 21 -13.37 24.60 -0.19
N SER A 22 -14.14 23.51 -0.12
CA SER A 22 -14.62 22.98 1.15
C SER A 22 -13.45 22.55 2.04
N ASN A 23 -13.53 22.89 3.32
CA ASN A 23 -12.62 22.39 4.36
C ASN A 23 -13.16 21.12 5.04
N LYS A 24 -14.38 20.67 4.68
CA LYS A 24 -14.91 19.40 5.16
C LYS A 24 -14.03 18.26 4.64
N GLU A 25 -13.72 17.33 5.53
CA GLU A 25 -12.90 16.18 5.17
C GLU A 25 -13.77 15.07 4.57
N PHE A 26 -13.18 14.40 3.59
CA PHE A 26 -13.77 13.26 2.90
C PHE A 26 -12.70 12.19 2.71
N TRP A 27 -13.16 10.97 2.52
CA TRP A 27 -12.30 9.83 2.28
C TRP A 27 -11.91 9.71 0.81
N TRP A 28 -10.64 9.47 0.58
CA TRP A 28 -10.06 9.35 -0.75
C TRP A 28 -9.31 8.03 -0.85
N ARG A 29 -9.30 7.46 -2.06
CA ARG A 29 -8.53 6.26 -2.41
C ARG A 29 -7.49 6.58 -3.47
N CYS A 30 -6.35 5.90 -3.39
CA CYS A 30 -5.29 6.09 -4.36
C CYS A 30 -5.62 5.27 -5.62
N PRO A 31 -5.54 5.84 -6.84
CA PRO A 31 -5.80 5.10 -8.07
C PRO A 31 -4.78 3.97 -8.27
N SER A 32 -3.54 4.19 -7.84
CA SER A 32 -2.42 3.25 -7.98
C SER A 32 -2.28 2.29 -6.80
N ASN A 33 -3.02 2.50 -5.71
CA ASN A 33 -3.04 1.59 -4.56
C ASN A 33 -4.42 1.63 -3.91
N SER A 34 -5.26 0.64 -4.21
CA SER A 34 -6.61 0.54 -3.66
C SER A 34 -6.66 0.47 -2.13
N ASN A 35 -5.58 0.04 -1.48
CA ASN A 35 -5.49 -0.04 -0.02
C ASN A 35 -5.05 1.27 0.62
N HIS A 36 -4.52 2.22 -0.15
CA HIS A 36 -4.19 3.54 0.37
C HIS A 36 -5.46 4.41 0.37
N ILE A 37 -6.00 4.55 1.56
CA ILE A 37 -7.17 5.36 1.86
C ILE A 37 -6.75 6.45 2.84
N TRP A 38 -7.13 7.70 2.58
CA TRP A 38 -6.80 8.82 3.45
C TRP A 38 -7.96 9.80 3.57
N ASN A 39 -7.99 10.53 4.68
CA ASN A 39 -8.96 11.58 4.93
C ASN A 39 -8.32 12.96 4.68
N ALA A 40 -8.98 13.80 3.89
CA ALA A 40 -8.53 15.16 3.60
C ALA A 40 -9.66 16.02 3.06
N SER A 41 -9.50 17.35 3.15
CA SER A 41 -10.42 18.28 2.50
C SER A 41 -10.09 18.52 1.01
N PRO A 42 -11.08 18.82 0.14
CA PRO A 42 -10.86 19.23 -1.24
C PRO A 42 -9.98 20.47 -1.37
N ASN A 43 -10.12 21.43 -0.45
CA ASN A 43 -9.32 22.66 -0.41
C ASN A 43 -7.84 22.38 -0.16
N THR A 44 -7.53 21.50 0.80
CA THR A 44 -6.14 21.10 1.07
C THR A 44 -5.56 20.37 -0.14
N ARG A 45 -6.33 19.44 -0.74
CA ARG A 45 -5.89 18.67 -1.90
C ARG A 45 -5.63 19.50 -3.15
N THR A 46 -6.42 20.55 -3.39
CA THR A 46 -6.19 21.47 -4.51
C THR A 46 -4.94 22.30 -4.31
N ARG A 47 -4.66 22.74 -3.08
CA ARG A 47 -3.50 23.58 -2.75
C ARG A 47 -2.18 22.84 -2.71
N SER A 48 -2.17 21.56 -2.32
CA SER A 48 -0.92 20.80 -2.17
C SER A 48 -0.23 20.46 -3.49
N GLY A 49 -0.89 20.59 -4.65
CA GLY A 49 -0.29 20.40 -6.00
C GLY A 49 0.14 18.97 -6.34
N PHE A 50 0.41 18.13 -5.33
CA PHE A 50 0.75 16.73 -5.43
C PHE A 50 -0.40 15.90 -4.85
N PRO A 51 -0.85 14.84 -5.55
CA PRO A 51 -1.66 13.83 -4.91
C PRO A 51 -0.87 13.31 -3.69
N ILE A 52 -1.50 13.22 -2.53
CA ILE A 52 -0.91 12.61 -1.30
C ILE A 52 -0.49 11.14 -1.57
N CYS A 53 -0.83 10.60 -2.74
CA CYS A 53 -0.29 9.39 -3.34
C CYS A 53 1.23 9.39 -3.57
N ALA A 54 1.85 10.56 -3.77
CA ALA A 54 3.18 10.66 -4.36
C ALA A 54 4.27 10.85 -3.30
N GLY A 55 5.05 9.77 -3.10
CA GLY A 55 6.35 9.82 -2.44
C GLY A 55 6.64 8.59 -1.58
N LYS A 56 5.74 8.27 -0.63
CA LYS A 56 5.99 7.22 0.37
C LYS A 56 5.36 5.86 0.05
N ILE A 57 4.34 5.84 -0.81
CA ILE A 57 3.47 4.66 -0.98
C ILE A 57 3.80 3.88 -2.26
N THR A 58 4.56 4.46 -3.19
CA THR A 58 5.04 3.74 -4.38
C THR A 58 6.17 2.76 -4.08
N GLU A 59 6.76 2.81 -2.88
CA GLU A 59 7.90 1.98 -2.48
C GLU A 59 7.55 0.93 -1.43
N THR A 60 6.29 0.48 -1.40
CA THR A 60 5.83 -0.55 -0.46
C THR A 60 6.18 -1.96 -0.97
N LEU A 61 6.19 -2.94 -0.07
CA LEU A 61 6.39 -4.35 -0.43
C LEU A 61 5.31 -4.83 -1.40
N ALA A 62 4.05 -4.46 -1.15
CA ALA A 62 2.91 -4.79 -2.01
C ALA A 62 3.10 -4.34 -3.47
N ILE A 63 3.65 -3.14 -3.67
CA ILE A 63 3.79 -2.54 -5.00
C ILE A 63 5.06 -3.00 -5.69
N LEU A 64 6.19 -3.05 -4.98
CA LEU A 64 7.48 -3.37 -5.60
C LEU A 64 7.72 -4.88 -5.74
N TYR A 65 7.12 -5.70 -4.88
CA TYR A 65 7.30 -7.15 -4.84
C TYR A 65 5.98 -7.86 -4.53
N PRO A 66 5.01 -7.87 -5.47
CA PRO A 66 3.68 -8.43 -5.25
C PRO A 66 3.74 -9.93 -4.92
N VAL A 67 4.56 -10.72 -5.62
CA VAL A 67 4.73 -12.16 -5.35
C VAL A 67 5.26 -12.41 -3.94
N LEU A 68 6.26 -11.64 -3.49
CA LEU A 68 6.78 -11.77 -2.12
C LEU A 68 5.74 -11.37 -1.07
N SER A 69 4.83 -10.46 -1.41
CA SER A 69 3.76 -10.03 -0.51
C SER A 69 2.74 -11.13 -0.24
N GLU A 70 2.62 -12.12 -1.12
CA GLU A 70 1.76 -13.30 -0.91
C GLU A 70 2.30 -14.21 0.22
N GLU A 71 3.61 -14.19 0.46
CA GLU A 71 4.21 -14.92 1.58
C GLU A 71 4.06 -14.18 2.92
N TRP A 72 3.55 -12.95 2.96
CA TRP A 72 3.43 -12.19 4.22
C TRP A 72 2.38 -12.81 5.14
N HIS A 73 2.78 -13.18 6.35
CA HIS A 73 1.86 -13.81 7.30
C HIS A 73 0.89 -12.78 7.91
N THR A 74 -0.32 -12.69 7.35
CA THR A 74 -1.31 -11.64 7.70
C THR A 74 -1.74 -11.63 9.16
N TYR A 75 -1.87 -12.79 9.82
CA TYR A 75 -2.31 -12.87 11.22
C TYR A 75 -1.21 -12.50 12.23
N LEU A 76 -0.02 -13.10 12.11
CA LEU A 76 1.09 -12.87 13.03
C LEU A 76 1.71 -11.46 12.90
N ASN A 77 1.52 -10.79 11.78
CA ASN A 77 2.04 -9.44 11.57
C ASN A 77 1.05 -8.31 11.82
N LYS A 78 -0.17 -8.60 12.29
CA LYS A 78 -1.16 -7.55 12.58
C LYS A 78 -0.58 -6.53 13.58
N PRO A 79 -0.80 -5.22 13.37
CA PRO A 79 -1.70 -4.63 12.37
C PRO A 79 -1.05 -4.35 11.00
N LEU A 80 0.21 -4.73 10.77
CA LEU A 80 0.97 -4.37 9.58
C LEU A 80 0.59 -5.22 8.36
N THR A 81 0.42 -4.55 7.22
CA THR A 81 0.22 -5.16 5.91
C THR A 81 1.44 -4.91 4.99
N PRO A 82 1.57 -5.62 3.86
CA PRO A 82 2.59 -5.33 2.85
C PRO A 82 2.53 -3.90 2.27
N ASN A 83 1.44 -3.18 2.47
CA ASN A 83 1.31 -1.76 2.08
C ASN A 83 1.93 -0.80 3.10
N ASP A 84 2.20 -1.27 4.32
CA ASP A 84 2.70 -0.42 5.42
C ASP A 84 4.22 -0.51 5.59
N ILE A 85 4.87 -1.36 4.79
CA ILE A 85 6.29 -1.67 4.90
C ILE A 85 7.01 -1.48 3.55
N THR A 86 8.28 -1.07 3.62
CA THR A 86 9.14 -0.96 2.44
C THR A 86 10.05 -2.19 2.32
N PRO A 87 10.41 -2.62 1.09
CA PRO A 87 11.28 -3.78 0.88
C PRO A 87 12.69 -3.64 1.48
N GLY A 88 13.16 -2.42 1.73
CA GLY A 88 14.46 -2.17 2.36
C GLY A 88 14.44 -2.21 3.90
N SER A 89 13.27 -2.40 4.51
CA SER A 89 13.11 -2.37 5.96
C SER A 89 13.90 -3.49 6.66
N THR A 90 14.61 -3.15 7.73
CA THR A 90 15.27 -4.11 8.62
C THR A 90 14.34 -4.70 9.67
N LYS A 91 13.06 -4.29 9.71
CA LYS A 91 12.06 -4.89 10.59
C LYS A 91 11.88 -6.37 10.25
N LYS A 92 11.72 -7.19 11.29
CA LYS A 92 11.31 -8.58 11.16
C LYS A 92 9.80 -8.67 10.92
N GLY A 93 9.43 -9.68 10.15
CA GLY A 93 8.04 -10.10 9.97
C GLY A 93 7.98 -11.61 9.85
N TRP A 94 6.79 -12.15 10.08
CA TRP A 94 6.45 -13.54 9.84
C TRP A 94 6.08 -13.77 8.38
N TRP A 95 6.53 -14.89 7.85
CA TRP A 95 6.31 -15.31 6.47
C TRP A 95 5.71 -16.70 6.47
N CYS A 96 4.94 -17.03 5.44
CA CYS A 96 4.32 -18.32 5.22
C CYS A 96 4.53 -18.73 3.76
N CYS A 97 5.07 -19.93 3.54
CA CYS A 97 5.32 -20.43 2.20
C CYS A 97 3.98 -20.73 1.53
N ILE A 98 3.73 -20.11 0.37
CA ILE A 98 2.47 -20.31 -0.36
C ILE A 98 2.28 -21.74 -0.88
N VAL A 99 3.36 -22.53 -0.96
CA VAL A 99 3.33 -23.92 -1.49
C VAL A 99 3.19 -24.95 -0.38
N CYS A 100 4.01 -24.86 0.67
CA CYS A 100 4.08 -25.88 1.72
C CYS A 100 3.58 -25.41 3.09
N SER A 101 3.11 -24.16 3.20
CA SER A 101 2.59 -23.56 4.44
C SER A 101 3.58 -23.51 5.61
N TYR A 102 4.88 -23.70 5.36
CA TYR A 102 5.90 -23.53 6.38
C TYR A 102 5.99 -22.05 6.78
N GLU A 103 6.03 -21.79 8.08
CA GLU A 103 6.09 -20.44 8.64
C GLU A 103 7.47 -20.14 9.23
N TRP A 104 7.98 -18.93 9.00
CA TRP A 104 9.26 -18.50 9.55
C TRP A 104 9.32 -17.00 9.78
N GLU A 105 10.28 -16.56 10.61
CA GLU A 105 10.56 -15.15 10.85
C GLU A 105 11.82 -14.71 10.07
N SER A 106 11.75 -13.57 9.37
CA SER A 106 12.92 -12.97 8.72
C SER A 106 12.77 -11.46 8.56
N THR A 107 13.87 -10.75 8.34
CA THR A 107 13.81 -9.32 7.99
C THR A 107 13.26 -9.13 6.58
N ILE A 108 12.52 -8.05 6.38
CA ILE A 108 11.91 -7.72 5.08
C ILE A 108 12.97 -7.52 4.00
N SER A 109 14.06 -6.82 4.34
CA SER A 109 15.21 -6.63 3.44
C SER A 109 15.90 -7.91 3.01
N ASN A 110 15.93 -8.94 3.87
CA ASN A 110 16.52 -10.22 3.52
C ASN A 110 15.66 -10.97 2.50
N ARG A 111 14.33 -10.96 2.65
CA ARG A 111 13.42 -11.57 1.67
C ARG A 111 13.50 -10.92 0.29
N LYS A 112 13.63 -9.58 0.23
CA LYS A 112 13.87 -8.85 -1.02
C LYS A 112 15.09 -9.41 -1.77
N MET A 113 16.20 -9.65 -1.06
CA MET A 113 17.42 -10.15 -1.71
C MET A 113 17.25 -11.56 -2.29
N VAL A 114 16.51 -12.45 -1.61
CA VAL A 114 16.32 -13.84 -2.07
C VAL A 114 15.59 -13.92 -3.41
N MET A 115 14.60 -13.05 -3.66
CA MET A 115 13.90 -13.02 -4.96
C MET A 115 14.78 -12.51 -6.11
N VAL A 116 15.69 -11.57 -5.83
CA VAL A 116 16.64 -11.07 -6.86
C VAL A 116 17.57 -12.20 -7.31
N VAL A 117 18.03 -13.04 -6.38
CA VAL A 117 18.92 -14.16 -6.71
C VAL A 117 18.21 -15.24 -7.55
N GLN A 118 16.96 -15.58 -7.25
CA GLN A 118 16.21 -16.56 -8.06
C GLN A 118 15.99 -16.07 -9.50
N SER A 119 15.68 -14.78 -9.69
CA SER A 119 15.50 -14.21 -11.04
C SER A 119 16.77 -14.18 -11.91
N VAL A 120 17.95 -14.24 -11.29
CA VAL A 120 19.25 -14.31 -11.99
C VAL A 120 19.57 -15.76 -12.38
N LEU A 121 19.15 -16.74 -11.58
CA LEU A 121 19.39 -18.16 -11.83
C LEU A 121 18.45 -18.76 -12.88
N GLU A 122 17.27 -18.18 -13.11
CA GLU A 122 16.32 -18.62 -14.14
C GLU A 122 16.61 -18.02 -15.53
N ARG A 123 17.66 -17.21 -15.67
CA ARG A 123 18.09 -16.57 -16.92
C ARG A 123 19.44 -17.09 -17.45
N SER A 124 19.93 -18.22 -16.94
CA SER A 124 21.17 -18.88 -17.37
C SER A 124 20.90 -20.25 -17.99
#